data_AF-A0A938FWP4-F1
#
_entry.id   AF-A0A938FWP4-F1
#
_cell.length_a   1.000
_cell.length_b   1.000
_cell.length_c   1.000
_cell.angle_alpha   90.00
_cell.angle_beta   90.00
_cell.angle_gamma   90.00
#
_symmetry.space_group_name_H-M   'P 1'
#
loop_
_entity.id
_entity.type
_entity.pdbx_description
1 polymer ?
#
loop_
_entity_poly.entity_id
_entity_poly.type
_entity_poly.pdbx_seq_one_letter_code
_entity_poly.pdbx_strand_id
1 'polypeptide(L)'
;MRIHLRFLAALWFCSGVLPAATRLKDLIQVEGVRDNQLLGYGVVVGLAGTGDRRQTVFSTQSLTNILQRMGITVPPSAIRVNNIASVMLTATLPPFAQPGGRIDVTAAAVGDASNLQGGLLLLTSLRGADGQVYAVAQGPVVTGGFIAGRA
;
A
#
# COMPACT_ATOMS: atom_id res chain seq x y z
N MET A 1 -31.73 -23.90 -62.29
CA MET A 1 -31.60 -22.53 -61.75
C MET A 1 -31.68 -22.50 -60.20
N ARG A 2 -30.85 -23.29 -59.49
CA ARG A 2 -30.86 -23.37 -57.99
C ARG A 2 -29.46 -23.30 -57.34
N ILE A 3 -28.39 -23.22 -58.15
CA ILE A 3 -26.99 -23.21 -57.68
C ILE A 3 -26.46 -21.78 -57.49
N HIS A 4 -26.92 -20.80 -58.29
CA HIS A 4 -26.49 -19.41 -58.15
C HIS A 4 -26.97 -18.73 -56.85
N LEU A 5 -28.10 -19.18 -56.27
CA LEU A 5 -28.64 -18.59 -55.05
C LEU A 5 -27.87 -19.03 -53.78
N ARG A 6 -27.15 -20.16 -53.82
CA ARG A 6 -26.30 -20.62 -52.71
C ARG A 6 -24.95 -19.91 -52.66
N PHE A 7 -24.41 -19.51 -53.82
CA PHE A 7 -23.16 -18.75 -53.89
C PHE A 7 -23.31 -17.29 -53.40
N LEU A 8 -24.48 -16.69 -53.60
CA LEU A 8 -24.74 -15.32 -53.13
C LEU A 8 -24.93 -15.23 -51.60
N ALA A 9 -25.45 -16.30 -50.97
CA ALA A 9 -25.63 -16.36 -49.52
C ALA A 9 -24.31 -16.58 -48.74
N ALA A 10 -23.32 -17.25 -49.34
CA ALA A 10 -22.00 -17.43 -48.73
C ALA A 10 -21.17 -16.14 -48.70
N LEU A 11 -21.47 -15.17 -49.58
CA LEU A 11 -20.77 -13.89 -49.63
C LEU A 11 -21.27 -12.88 -48.58
N TRP A 12 -22.42 -13.15 -47.95
CA TRP A 12 -23.03 -12.26 -46.94
C TRP A 12 -22.54 -12.50 -45.52
N PHE A 13 -21.81 -13.59 -45.28
CA PHE A 13 -21.30 -13.96 -43.95
C PHE A 13 -19.92 -13.37 -43.61
N CYS A 14 -19.36 -12.53 -44.49
CA CYS A 14 -18.08 -11.87 -44.27
C CYS A 14 -18.30 -10.41 -43.82
N SER A 15 -19.09 -10.20 -42.77
CA SER A 15 -19.21 -8.90 -42.10
C SER A 15 -17.98 -8.74 -41.19
N GLY A 16 -17.19 -7.70 -41.46
CA GLY A 16 -15.83 -7.55 -40.95
C GLY A 16 -15.69 -7.66 -39.44
N VAL A 17 -14.71 -8.47 -39.03
CA VAL A 17 -14.09 -8.36 -37.72
C VAL A 17 -13.32 -7.05 -37.73
N LEU A 18 -13.84 -6.02 -37.07
CA LEU A 18 -13.09 -4.79 -36.80
C LEU A 18 -11.90 -5.17 -35.91
N PRO A 19 -10.64 -5.00 -36.36
CA PRO A 19 -9.50 -5.15 -35.46
C PRO A 19 -9.66 -4.14 -34.32
N ALA A 20 -9.74 -4.65 -33.10
CA ALA A 20 -9.73 -3.83 -31.90
C ALA A 20 -8.48 -2.93 -31.96
N ALA A 21 -8.68 -1.62 -32.03
CA ALA A 21 -7.59 -0.66 -32.10
C ALA A 21 -6.80 -0.69 -30.79
N THR A 22 -5.80 -1.57 -30.71
CA THR A 22 -4.81 -1.57 -29.63
C THR A 22 -3.97 -0.32 -29.77
N ARG A 23 -4.03 0.56 -28.77
CA ARG A 23 -3.33 1.84 -28.86
C ARG A 23 -1.83 1.56 -28.78
N LEU A 24 -1.02 2.30 -29.54
CA LEU A 24 0.43 2.08 -29.56
C LEU A 24 1.01 2.12 -28.13
N LYS A 25 0.52 3.04 -27.29
CA LYS A 25 0.88 3.16 -25.86
C LYS A 25 0.62 1.92 -25.00
N ASP A 26 -0.21 0.97 -25.47
CA ASP A 26 -0.50 -0.29 -24.77
C ASP A 26 0.49 -1.41 -25.18
N LEU A 27 1.30 -1.18 -26.23
CA LEU A 27 2.25 -2.14 -26.81
C LEU A 27 3.72 -1.72 -26.64
N ILE A 28 3.99 -0.51 -26.17
CA ILE A 28 5.34 0.00 -25.92
C ILE A 28 5.58 0.20 -24.43
N GLN A 29 6.64 -0.43 -23.92
CA GLN A 29 7.20 -0.13 -22.61
C GLN A 29 8.42 0.78 -22.82
N VAL A 30 8.41 1.97 -22.20
CA VAL A 30 9.51 2.91 -22.33
C VAL A 30 10.72 2.38 -21.54
N GLU A 31 11.87 2.31 -22.19
CA GLU A 31 13.12 1.85 -21.57
C GLU A 31 13.57 2.82 -20.47
N GLY A 32 13.91 2.31 -19.29
CA GLY A 32 14.30 3.14 -18.12
C GLY A 32 13.15 3.51 -17.18
N VAL A 33 11.93 3.06 -17.46
CA VAL A 33 10.77 3.21 -16.57
C VAL A 33 10.90 2.25 -15.39
N ARG A 34 11.35 2.77 -14.26
CA ARG A 34 11.55 2.03 -13.01
C ARG A 34 10.55 2.48 -11.96
N ASP A 35 9.99 1.50 -11.28
CA ASP A 35 9.24 1.74 -10.04
C ASP A 35 10.20 2.15 -8.94
N ASN A 36 9.77 3.11 -8.10
CA ASN A 36 10.53 3.53 -6.93
C ASN A 36 9.92 2.88 -5.68
N GLN A 37 10.71 2.03 -5.01
CA GLN A 37 10.30 1.48 -3.72
C GLN A 37 10.40 2.57 -2.66
N LEU A 38 9.31 2.75 -1.93
CA LEU A 38 9.24 3.68 -0.80
C LEU A 38 9.17 2.90 0.50
N LEU A 39 9.88 3.42 1.50
CA LEU A 39 9.93 2.88 2.86
C LEU A 39 9.54 3.95 3.86
N GLY A 40 8.79 3.58 4.89
CA GLY A 40 8.48 4.45 6.01
C GLY A 40 8.39 3.70 7.32
N TYR A 41 8.78 4.36 8.40
CA TYR A 41 8.60 3.84 9.75
C TYR A 41 7.48 4.60 10.42
N GLY A 42 6.41 3.89 10.75
CA GLY A 42 5.19 4.45 11.30
C GLY A 42 4.83 3.85 12.64
N VAL A 43 3.81 4.45 13.24
CA VAL A 43 3.21 3.98 14.48
C VAL A 43 1.71 3.81 14.25
N VAL A 44 1.19 2.63 14.59
CA VAL A 44 -0.25 2.35 14.60
C VAL A 44 -0.74 2.39 16.03
N VAL A 45 -1.83 3.10 16.27
CA VAL A 45 -2.46 3.27 17.59
C VAL A 45 -3.88 2.75 17.59
N GLY A 46 -4.47 2.58 18.78
CA GLY A 46 -5.86 2.14 18.91
C GLY A 46 -6.03 0.63 18.75
N LEU A 47 -4.94 -0.14 18.91
CA LEU A 47 -5.00 -1.60 18.90
C LEU A 47 -5.61 -2.09 20.23
N ALA A 48 -6.48 -3.09 20.16
CA ALA A 48 -7.22 -3.62 21.32
C ALA A 48 -6.40 -4.64 22.11
N GLY A 49 -5.21 -4.25 22.60
CA GLY A 49 -4.30 -5.14 23.32
C GLY A 49 -3.46 -6.08 22.44
N THR A 50 -3.56 -5.93 21.11
CA THR A 50 -2.82 -6.72 20.11
C THR A 50 -1.54 -6.05 19.63
N GLY A 51 -1.19 -4.88 20.18
CA GLY A 51 0.03 -4.14 19.88
C GLY A 51 1.27 -4.76 20.50
N ASP A 52 2.36 -3.99 20.52
CA ASP A 52 3.67 -4.45 20.97
C ASP A 52 3.66 -4.78 22.47
N ARG A 53 4.09 -6.00 22.81
CA ARG A 53 4.04 -6.51 24.21
C ARG A 53 5.26 -6.13 25.02
N ARG A 54 6.43 -6.10 24.38
CA ARG A 54 7.69 -5.72 25.00
C ARG A 54 8.03 -4.31 24.55
N GLN A 55 8.81 -3.63 25.37
CA GLN A 55 9.37 -2.31 25.12
C GLN A 55 10.27 -2.37 23.87
N THR A 56 9.66 -2.45 22.70
CA THR A 56 10.32 -2.27 21.42
C THR A 56 10.85 -0.85 21.47
N VAL A 57 12.17 -0.72 21.63
CA VAL A 57 12.86 0.56 21.83
C VAL A 57 12.42 1.56 20.75
N PHE A 58 12.15 1.06 19.54
CA PHE A 58 11.65 1.81 18.40
C PHE A 58 10.23 2.37 18.57
N SER A 59 9.25 1.63 19.12
CA SER A 59 7.87 2.13 19.33
C SER A 59 7.82 3.22 20.39
N THR A 60 8.44 2.98 21.54
CA THR A 60 8.44 3.94 22.64
C THR A 60 9.23 5.19 22.31
N GLN A 61 10.38 5.05 21.63
CA GLN A 61 11.18 6.21 21.23
C GLN A 61 10.49 7.03 20.14
N SER A 62 9.85 6.38 19.15
CA SER A 62 9.13 7.08 18.08
C SER A 62 7.96 7.89 18.64
N LEU A 63 7.16 7.32 19.53
CA LEU A 63 6.07 8.04 20.18
C LEU A 63 6.56 9.15 21.11
N THR A 64 7.64 8.91 21.87
CA THR A 64 8.25 9.95 22.72
C THR A 64 8.76 11.12 21.88
N ASN A 65 9.43 10.86 20.77
CA ASN A 65 9.89 11.90 19.84
C ASN A 65 8.73 12.70 19.22
N ILE A 66 7.61 12.04 18.92
CA ILE A 66 6.41 12.70 18.39
C ILE A 66 5.76 13.60 19.46
N LEU A 67 5.58 13.09 20.67
CA LEU A 67 5.02 13.84 21.79
C LEU A 67 5.91 15.04 22.17
N GLN A 68 7.23 14.87 22.18
CA GLN A 68 8.19 15.94 22.41
C GLN A 68 8.10 17.06 21.35
N ARG A 69 7.93 16.70 20.06
CA ARG A 69 7.71 17.69 18.99
C ARG A 69 6.40 18.46 19.16
N MET A 70 5.41 17.90 19.87
CA MET A 70 4.15 18.55 20.22
C MET A 70 4.22 19.27 21.57
N GLY A 71 5.40 19.38 22.20
CA GLY A 71 5.60 20.04 23.49
C GLY A 71 5.20 19.19 24.70
N ILE A 72 4.94 17.90 24.52
CA ILE A 72 4.50 16.98 25.57
C ILE A 72 5.67 16.06 25.94
N THR A 73 6.22 16.27 27.14
CA THR A 73 7.27 15.39 27.68
C THR A 73 6.61 14.22 28.40
N VAL A 74 6.76 13.01 27.85
CA VAL A 74 6.26 11.77 28.48
C VAL A 74 7.45 10.84 28.73
N PRO A 75 7.64 10.33 29.95
CA PRO A 75 8.66 9.32 30.19
C PRO A 75 8.30 8.03 29.41
N PRO A 76 9.26 7.38 28.72
CA PRO A 76 9.00 6.19 27.90
C PRO A 76 8.29 5.04 28.65
N SER A 77 8.40 5.02 29.99
CA SER A 77 7.78 4.04 30.88
C SER A 77 6.28 4.24 31.14
N ALA A 78 5.71 5.42 30.82
CA ALA A 78 4.28 5.71 31.04
C ALA A 78 3.37 5.27 29.87
N ILE A 79 3.96 4.90 28.73
CA ILE A 79 3.23 4.51 27.53
C ILE A 79 2.90 3.01 27.63
N ARG A 80 1.60 2.67 27.69
CA ARG A 80 1.15 1.27 27.57
C ARG A 80 1.39 0.79 26.15
N VAL A 81 2.40 -0.07 26.02
CA VAL A 81 2.91 -0.56 24.72
C VAL A 81 1.88 -1.47 24.00
N ASN A 82 1.00 -2.15 24.76
CA ASN A 82 0.08 -3.16 24.22
C ASN A 82 -1.04 -2.63 23.28
N ASN A 83 -1.26 -1.32 23.21
CA ASN A 83 -2.25 -0.70 22.33
C ASN A 83 -1.64 0.06 21.14
N ILE A 84 -0.32 -0.08 20.96
CA ILE A 84 0.47 0.64 19.96
C ILE A 84 1.39 -0.36 19.28
N ALA A 85 1.65 -0.19 17.98
CA ALA A 85 2.59 -1.03 17.24
C ALA A 85 3.53 -0.17 16.39
N SER A 86 4.82 -0.49 16.39
CA SER A 86 5.73 -0.02 15.33
C SER A 86 5.46 -0.79 14.05
N VAL A 87 5.31 -0.05 12.96
CA VAL A 87 5.09 -0.64 11.64
C VAL A 87 6.10 -0.13 10.62
N MET A 88 6.52 -1.04 9.75
CA MET A 88 7.20 -0.72 8.51
C MET A 88 6.13 -0.57 7.44
N LEU A 89 6.23 0.50 6.67
CA LEU A 89 5.41 0.76 5.51
C LEU A 89 6.26 0.55 4.26
N THR A 90 5.73 -0.23 3.33
CA THR A 90 6.29 -0.40 1.99
C THR A 90 5.25 0.06 0.97
N ALA A 91 5.71 0.79 -0.03
CA ALA A 91 4.88 1.19 -1.16
C ALA A 91 5.71 1.19 -2.44
N THR A 92 5.05 0.98 -3.56
CA THR A 92 5.69 1.07 -4.88
C THR A 92 5.13 2.28 -5.58
N LEU A 93 5.97 3.29 -5.81
CA LEU A 93 5.59 4.48 -6.56
C LEU A 93 5.78 4.20 -8.05
N PRO A 94 4.69 4.17 -8.84
CA PRO A 94 4.82 3.97 -10.27
C PRO A 94 5.53 5.17 -10.92
N PRO A 95 6.28 4.92 -11.99
CA PRO A 95 6.91 5.95 -12.78
C PRO A 95 5.86 6.91 -13.33
N PHE A 96 6.20 8.20 -13.34
CA PHE A 96 5.31 9.30 -13.77
C PHE A 96 4.03 9.45 -12.93
N ALA A 97 4.01 8.97 -11.69
CA ALA A 97 2.95 9.28 -10.74
C ALA A 97 2.76 10.80 -10.61
N GLN A 98 1.52 11.26 -10.70
CA GLN A 98 1.20 12.67 -10.59
C GLN A 98 1.03 13.07 -9.11
N PRO A 99 1.41 14.31 -8.74
CA PRO A 99 1.11 14.84 -7.41
C PRO A 99 -0.38 14.75 -7.09
N GLY A 100 -0.71 14.28 -5.88
CA GLY A 100 -2.10 14.05 -5.44
C GLY A 100 -2.67 12.69 -5.86
N GLY A 101 -1.94 11.89 -6.64
CA GLY A 101 -2.28 10.49 -6.88
C GLY A 101 -2.28 9.66 -5.60
N ARG A 102 -3.11 8.63 -5.56
CA ARG A 102 -3.11 7.65 -4.47
C ARG A 102 -2.24 6.45 -4.86
N ILE A 103 -1.47 5.95 -3.90
CA ILE A 103 -0.68 4.72 -4.04
C ILE A 103 -1.05 3.77 -2.92
N ASP A 104 -1.00 2.47 -3.21
CA ASP A 104 -1.25 1.44 -2.21
C ASP A 104 -0.02 1.29 -1.31
N VAL A 105 -0.29 1.20 0.00
CA VAL A 105 0.74 1.08 1.04
C VAL A 105 0.46 -0.18 1.84
N THR A 106 1.47 -1.02 1.98
CA THR A 106 1.42 -2.20 2.83
C THR A 106 2.07 -1.87 4.17
N ALA A 107 1.35 -2.16 5.25
CA ALA A 107 1.87 -2.00 6.61
C ALA A 107 2.18 -3.38 7.21
N ALA A 108 3.38 -3.53 7.75
CA ALA A 108 3.81 -4.73 8.47
C ALA A 108 4.28 -4.36 9.87
N ALA A 109 3.87 -5.11 10.88
CA ALA A 109 4.39 -4.94 12.23
C ALA A 109 5.90 -5.27 12.25
N VAL A 110 6.70 -4.39 12.86
CA VAL A 110 8.15 -4.60 13.06
C VAL A 110 8.44 -5.16 14.44
N GLY A 111 7.55 -4.87 15.40
CA GLY A 111 7.64 -5.35 16.77
C GLY A 111 6.93 -6.68 17.00
N ASP A 112 6.35 -6.83 18.20
CA ASP A 112 5.69 -8.05 18.68
C ASP A 112 4.16 -7.99 18.54
N ALA A 113 3.64 -7.00 17.82
CA ALA A 113 2.21 -6.83 17.58
C ALA A 113 1.63 -8.04 16.84
N SER A 114 0.64 -8.68 17.45
CA SER A 114 -0.03 -9.86 16.91
C SER A 114 -1.10 -9.54 15.86
N ASN A 115 -1.68 -8.34 15.89
CA ASN A 115 -2.68 -7.90 14.91
C ASN A 115 -2.71 -6.37 14.83
N LEU A 116 -2.79 -5.83 13.61
CA LEU A 116 -2.93 -4.41 13.33
C LEU A 116 -4.39 -3.99 13.02
N GLN A 117 -5.32 -4.96 13.02
CA GLN A 117 -6.72 -4.73 12.71
C GLN A 117 -7.38 -3.72 13.64
N GLY A 118 -8.14 -2.79 13.05
CA GLY A 118 -8.82 -1.73 13.77
C GLY A 118 -7.89 -0.62 14.26
N GLY A 119 -6.59 -0.71 13.97
CA GLY A 119 -5.62 0.32 14.28
C GLY A 119 -5.69 1.51 13.32
N LEU A 120 -5.19 2.64 13.79
CA LEU A 120 -5.01 3.87 13.01
C LEU A 120 -3.52 4.14 12.83
N LEU A 121 -3.07 4.19 11.57
CA LEU A 121 -1.72 4.62 11.22
C LEU A 121 -1.62 6.14 11.37
N LEU A 122 -0.66 6.58 12.19
CA LEU A 122 -0.29 7.97 12.31
C LEU A 122 0.45 8.44 11.05
N LEU A 123 0.34 9.73 10.74
CA LEU A 123 0.97 10.33 9.56
C LEU A 123 2.44 9.93 9.46
N THR A 124 2.78 9.21 8.41
CA THR A 124 4.10 8.62 8.18
C THR A 124 4.59 9.02 6.80
N SER A 125 5.82 9.53 6.74
CA SER A 125 6.48 9.84 5.45
C SER A 125 7.08 8.59 4.84
N LEU A 126 6.88 8.42 3.52
CA LEU A 126 7.43 7.35 2.72
C LEU A 126 8.58 7.90 1.87
N ARG A 127 9.77 7.33 2.06
CA ARG A 127 11.02 7.79 1.45
C ARG A 127 11.53 6.81 0.41
N GLY A 128 12.09 7.34 -0.66
CA GLY A 128 12.81 6.54 -1.66
C GLY A 128 14.20 6.12 -1.17
N ALA A 129 14.88 5.32 -1.98
CA ALA A 129 16.26 4.88 -1.72
C ALA A 129 17.28 6.04 -1.71
N ASP A 130 16.91 7.18 -2.29
CA ASP A 130 17.64 8.45 -2.29
C ASP A 130 17.41 9.29 -1.00
N GLY A 131 16.55 8.82 -0.09
CA GLY A 131 16.22 9.48 1.16
C GLY A 131 15.17 10.60 1.05
N GLN A 132 14.69 10.92 -0.16
CA GLN A 132 13.69 11.95 -0.39
C GLN A 132 12.29 11.43 -0.07
N VAL A 133 11.41 12.31 0.43
CA VAL A 133 10.01 11.97 0.73
C VAL A 133 9.19 12.11 -0.54
N TYR A 134 8.57 11.03 -0.99
CA TYR A 134 7.74 11.01 -2.20
C TYR A 134 6.25 10.91 -1.90
N ALA A 135 5.89 10.32 -0.77
CA ALA A 135 4.50 10.13 -0.38
C ALA A 135 4.32 10.21 1.14
N VAL A 136 3.07 10.37 1.56
CA VAL A 136 2.66 10.29 2.96
C VAL A 136 1.55 9.26 3.09
N ALA A 137 1.59 8.48 4.17
CA ALA A 137 0.60 7.47 4.49
C ALA A 137 -0.01 7.76 5.86
N GLN A 138 -1.34 7.71 5.93
CA GLN A 138 -2.10 7.89 7.16
C GLN A 138 -3.47 7.23 6.97
N GLY A 139 -4.06 6.74 8.06
CA GLY A 139 -5.46 6.32 8.06
C GLY A 139 -5.69 4.97 8.72
N PRO A 140 -6.93 4.44 8.64
CA PRO A 140 -7.26 3.15 9.23
C PRO A 140 -6.48 2.03 8.54
N VAL A 141 -5.94 1.12 9.32
CA VAL A 141 -5.21 -0.06 8.82
C VAL A 141 -6.20 -1.21 8.65
N VAL A 142 -6.22 -1.77 7.44
CA VAL A 142 -7.03 -2.93 7.10
C VAL A 142 -6.10 -4.12 6.87
N THR A 143 -6.31 -5.19 7.62
CA THR A 143 -5.53 -6.43 7.50
C THR A 143 -6.25 -7.40 6.56
N GLY A 144 -5.60 -7.80 5.47
CA GLY A 144 -6.17 -8.64 4.42
C GLY A 144 -6.19 -10.15 4.70
N GLY A 145 -6.00 -10.60 5.94
CA GLY A 145 -5.93 -12.03 6.26
C GLY A 145 -6.45 -12.36 7.66
N PHE A 146 -7.20 -13.45 7.77
CA PHE A 146 -7.58 -14.03 9.05
C PHE A 146 -6.49 -15.01 9.49
N ILE A 147 -6.03 -14.90 10.73
CA ILE A 147 -5.22 -15.94 11.36
C ILE A 147 -6.20 -17.07 11.72
N ALA A 148 -6.34 -18.07 10.86
CA ALA A 148 -7.02 -19.31 11.25
C ALA A 148 -6.16 -19.97 12.34
N GLY A 149 -6.57 -19.82 13.60
CA GLY A 149 -5.86 -20.40 14.74
C GLY A 149 -5.74 -21.90 14.58
N ARG A 150 -4.52 -22.43 14.77
CA ARG A 150 -4.33 -23.86 15.03
C ARG A 150 -5.05 -24.18 16.35
N ALA A 151 -6.02 -25.08 16.27
CA ALA A 151 -6.60 -25.78 17.41
C ALA A 151 -5.59 -26.76 18.01
#